data_AF-A0A645C7C1-F1
#
_entry.id   AF-A0A645C7C1-F1
#
_cell.length_a   1.000
_cell.length_b   1.000
_cell.length_c   1.000
_cell.angle_alpha   90.00
_cell.angle_beta   90.00
_cell.angle_gamma   90.00
#
_symmetry.space_group_name_H-M   'P 1'
#
loop_
_entity.id
_entity.type
_entity.pdbx_description
1 polymer ?
#
loop_
_entity_poly.entity_id
_entity_poly.type
_entity_poly.pdbx_seq_one_letter_code
_entity_poly.pdbx_strand_id
1 'polypeptide(L)'
;MTGGVAFEALNNAGRSNRKLIVILNDNQMSISGNVGALSRHLNDLRTEDRYLEAKKDVKKLLDRFPDSEPVVDRIKRTKNRIKYLFIPGVMFEEFGFKYIGPVDGNNISELISVLNRAKKINGPVLVHVKTKKGRGYKYAEQNPSAYHGVGAFDLKTGKTINKSVLPTYSEVFGKTLVKLAESDKKIVAVSAAMGNGTGLTEFSEKYPDRFFDVGIAEQHAVSFSGGLAKSGFKPVFAVYSTFLQRAYDEIMQDVCLQNLHVVFAVDRAGIVGGDGETHQGIFDLSYFSHMPNMTLMLPKNGAELEKMLEFAVNKFDGPVAIRYPRGNVSKEFAENTSEIEYGKGEVLLDGRDIAILAAGTVCDTAMEVYNKLTNDGYTPMLVNLRFVKPVDEQLIKTVCHKCRYVFSIEDNVYEGGAGMIILQTLNCMGELDKVKFRSFALPDKFIEHGTKNELYKRYGLDSGSIYDEIKGLIDQD
;
A
#
# COMPACT_ATOMS: atom_id res chain seq x y z
N MET A 1 -1.97 2.99 -16.70
CA MET A 1 -3.40 3.35 -16.61
C MET A 1 -4.19 2.09 -16.27
N THR A 2 -4.19 1.70 -14.99
CA THR A 2 -4.78 0.45 -14.51
C THR A 2 -5.84 0.66 -13.42
N GLY A 3 -5.88 1.83 -12.79
CA GLY A 3 -6.85 2.13 -11.72
C GLY A 3 -8.28 2.34 -12.21
N GLY A 4 -9.23 1.76 -11.48
CA GLY A 4 -10.65 1.77 -11.82
C GLY A 4 -11.24 3.19 -11.97
N VAL A 5 -10.89 4.11 -11.07
CA VAL A 5 -11.35 5.51 -11.14
C VAL A 5 -10.90 6.20 -12.42
N ALA A 6 -9.69 5.91 -12.91
CA ALA A 6 -9.20 6.48 -14.17
C ALA A 6 -9.98 5.92 -15.37
N PHE A 7 -10.28 4.62 -15.39
CA PHE A 7 -11.12 4.01 -16.43
C PHE A 7 -12.53 4.61 -16.43
N GLU A 8 -13.17 4.75 -15.27
CA GLU A 8 -14.52 5.31 -15.20
C GLU A 8 -14.53 6.81 -15.53
N ALA A 9 -13.47 7.54 -15.17
CA ALA A 9 -13.31 8.93 -15.59
C ALA A 9 -13.18 9.07 -17.12
N LEU A 10 -12.44 8.17 -17.79
CA LEU A 10 -12.39 8.12 -19.25
C LEU A 10 -13.78 7.87 -19.83
N ASN A 11 -14.48 6.84 -19.35
CA ASN A 11 -15.84 6.50 -19.78
C ASN A 11 -16.79 7.72 -19.71
N ASN A 12 -16.77 8.46 -18.60
CA ASN A 12 -17.59 9.67 -18.42
C ASN A 12 -17.13 10.85 -19.28
N ALA A 13 -15.83 11.10 -19.36
CA ALA A 13 -15.27 12.19 -20.15
C ALA A 13 -15.62 12.05 -21.63
N GLY A 14 -15.54 10.83 -22.16
CA GLY A 14 -15.97 10.42 -23.48
C GLY A 14 -17.40 10.85 -23.83
N ARG A 15 -18.34 10.54 -22.93
CA ARG A 15 -19.75 10.89 -23.07
C ARG A 15 -20.00 12.41 -23.03
N SER A 16 -19.17 13.17 -22.34
CA SER A 16 -19.45 14.59 -22.05
C SER A 16 -19.33 15.54 -23.24
N ASN A 17 -18.70 15.11 -24.35
CA ASN A 17 -18.32 15.92 -25.52
C ASN A 17 -17.62 17.26 -25.17
N ARG A 18 -17.10 17.40 -23.95
CA ARG A 18 -16.38 18.60 -23.51
C ARG A 18 -14.98 18.61 -24.10
N LYS A 19 -14.44 19.81 -24.31
CA LYS A 19 -13.04 19.97 -24.70
C LYS A 19 -12.14 19.59 -23.53
N LEU A 20 -11.53 18.42 -23.64
CA LEU A 20 -10.59 17.87 -22.68
C LEU A 20 -9.43 17.24 -23.45
N ILE A 21 -8.20 17.44 -22.99
CA ILE A 21 -7.02 16.75 -23.53
C ILE A 21 -6.43 15.91 -22.42
N VAL A 22 -6.37 14.60 -22.62
CA VAL A 22 -5.72 13.63 -21.74
C VAL A 22 -4.38 13.24 -22.36
N ILE A 23 -3.29 13.40 -21.61
CA ILE A 23 -1.96 12.97 -22.05
C ILE A 23 -1.64 11.65 -21.36
N LEU A 24 -1.63 10.56 -22.13
CA LEU A 24 -1.17 9.26 -21.67
C LEU A 24 0.36 9.21 -21.81
N ASN A 25 1.07 9.43 -20.71
CA ASN A 25 2.51 9.23 -20.63
C ASN A 25 2.82 7.73 -20.44
N ASP A 26 3.11 7.03 -21.54
CA ASP A 26 3.45 5.61 -21.53
C ASP A 26 4.97 5.41 -21.53
N ASN A 27 5.47 4.88 -20.42
CA ASN A 27 6.87 4.46 -20.23
C ASN A 27 7.01 2.97 -19.93
N GLN A 28 5.94 2.18 -20.11
CA GLN A 28 5.84 0.75 -19.80
C GLN A 28 6.01 0.36 -18.31
N MET A 29 6.11 1.33 -17.41
CA MET A 29 6.42 1.11 -15.99
C MET A 29 5.35 1.71 -15.07
N SER A 30 5.00 0.96 -14.02
CA SER A 30 4.41 1.49 -12.79
C SER A 30 5.56 1.68 -11.78
N ILE A 31 5.53 1.04 -10.60
CA ILE A 31 6.75 0.81 -9.80
C ILE A 31 7.47 -0.43 -10.33
N SER A 32 6.74 -1.55 -10.42
CA SER A 32 7.07 -2.72 -11.25
C SER A 32 6.75 -2.45 -12.73
N GLY A 33 7.03 -3.42 -13.61
CA GLY A 33 6.56 -3.36 -14.99
C GLY A 33 5.02 -3.26 -15.04
N ASN A 34 4.47 -2.55 -16.01
CA ASN A 34 3.01 -2.47 -16.15
C ASN A 34 2.39 -3.85 -16.41
N VAL A 35 1.27 -4.12 -15.75
CA VAL A 35 0.48 -5.35 -15.91
C VAL A 35 -0.89 -5.06 -16.52
N GLY A 36 -1.57 -6.12 -16.96
CA GLY A 36 -2.92 -6.06 -17.52
C GLY A 36 -2.99 -6.03 -19.06
N ALA A 37 -4.18 -6.34 -19.59
CA ALA A 37 -4.41 -6.44 -21.03
C ALA A 37 -4.20 -5.11 -21.77
N LEU A 38 -4.57 -3.99 -21.14
CA LEU A 38 -4.36 -2.67 -21.72
C LEU A 38 -2.86 -2.35 -21.92
N SER A 39 -2.00 -2.74 -20.96
CA SER A 39 -0.56 -2.53 -21.13
C SER A 39 0.01 -3.33 -22.30
N ARG A 40 -0.48 -4.56 -22.52
CA ARG A 40 -0.08 -5.36 -23.70
C ARG A 40 -0.53 -4.67 -24.99
N HIS A 41 -1.77 -4.20 -25.04
CA HIS A 41 -2.30 -3.47 -26.19
C HIS A 41 -1.48 -2.18 -26.48
N LEU A 42 -1.17 -1.39 -25.45
CA LEU A 42 -0.33 -0.18 -25.61
C LEU A 42 1.10 -0.52 -26.07
N ASN A 43 1.67 -1.62 -25.58
CA ASN A 43 2.98 -2.10 -26.04
C ASN A 43 2.96 -2.49 -27.53
N ASP A 44 1.90 -3.16 -28.00
CA ASP A 44 1.75 -3.51 -29.42
C ASP A 44 1.67 -2.23 -30.29
N LEU A 45 0.96 -1.20 -29.81
CA LEU A 45 0.91 0.11 -30.47
C LEU A 45 2.28 0.82 -30.50
N ARG A 46 3.16 0.53 -29.53
CA ARG A 46 4.50 1.11 -29.45
C ARG A 46 5.46 0.52 -30.48
N THR A 47 5.29 -0.75 -30.85
CA THR A 47 6.12 -1.48 -31.82
C THR A 47 5.67 -1.24 -33.25
N GLU A 48 6.04 -0.08 -33.83
CA GLU A 48 5.67 0.32 -35.20
C GLU A 48 6.21 -0.62 -36.32
N ASP A 49 7.24 -1.42 -36.05
CA ASP A 49 7.97 -2.14 -37.10
C ASP A 49 7.24 -3.36 -37.69
N ARG A 50 6.36 -4.03 -36.94
CA ARG A 50 5.59 -5.19 -37.45
C ARG A 50 4.39 -4.80 -38.32
N TYR A 51 3.96 -3.54 -38.28
CA TYR A 51 2.77 -3.07 -39.00
C TYR A 51 3.06 -2.76 -40.47
N LEU A 52 4.26 -2.27 -40.79
CA LEU A 52 4.67 -1.96 -42.16
C LEU A 52 4.73 -3.21 -43.05
N GLU A 53 4.99 -4.39 -42.49
CA GLU A 53 4.98 -5.67 -43.20
C GLU A 53 3.55 -6.18 -43.45
N ALA A 54 2.68 -6.18 -42.42
CA ALA A 54 1.28 -6.59 -42.59
C ALA A 54 0.51 -5.71 -43.58
N LYS A 55 0.82 -4.41 -43.65
CA LYS A 55 0.21 -3.48 -44.62
C LYS A 55 0.62 -3.80 -46.06
N LYS A 56 1.84 -4.30 -46.29
CA LYS A 56 2.30 -4.75 -47.62
C LYS A 56 1.56 -6.02 -48.05
N ASP A 57 1.30 -6.94 -47.13
CA ASP A 57 0.65 -8.21 -47.45
C ASP A 57 -0.84 -8.05 -47.71
N VAL A 58 -1.54 -7.21 -46.94
CA VAL A 58 -2.96 -6.90 -47.18
C VAL A 58 -3.14 -6.14 -48.50
N LYS A 59 -2.22 -5.22 -48.84
CA LYS A 59 -2.26 -4.49 -50.12
C LYS A 59 -2.07 -5.44 -51.32
N LYS A 60 -1.10 -6.37 -51.23
CA LYS A 60 -0.91 -7.44 -52.24
C LYS A 60 -2.11 -8.37 -52.39
N LEU A 61 -2.84 -8.62 -51.30
CA LEU A 61 -4.04 -9.46 -51.32
C LEU A 61 -5.23 -8.74 -51.97
N LEU A 62 -5.35 -7.42 -51.75
CA LEU A 62 -6.37 -6.57 -52.35
C LEU A 62 -6.13 -6.30 -53.84
N ASP A 63 -4.89 -6.14 -54.27
CA ASP A 63 -4.51 -5.90 -55.68
C ASP A 63 -4.71 -7.15 -56.58
N ARG A 64 -5.06 -8.32 -56.00
CA ARG A 64 -5.32 -9.58 -56.73
C ARG A 64 -6.79 -9.82 -57.08
N PHE A 65 -7.72 -8.97 -56.62
CA PHE A 65 -9.14 -9.14 -56.92
C PHE A 65 -9.58 -8.20 -58.05
N PRO A 66 -10.23 -8.72 -59.12
CA PRO A 66 -10.71 -7.87 -60.20
C PRO A 66 -11.90 -7.00 -59.77
N ASP A 67 -11.90 -5.75 -60.25
CA ASP A 67 -12.94 -4.73 -60.03
C ASP A 67 -14.29 -5.17 -60.62
N SER A 68 -15.07 -5.93 -59.86
CA SER A 68 -16.46 -6.24 -60.17
C SER A 68 -17.39 -5.68 -59.10
N GLU A 69 -18.37 -4.88 -59.52
CA GLU A 69 -19.27 -4.09 -58.68
C GLU A 69 -19.96 -4.84 -57.53
N PRO A 70 -20.43 -6.11 -57.66
CA PRO A 70 -21.12 -6.77 -56.54
C PRO A 70 -20.18 -7.28 -55.43
N VAL A 71 -18.87 -7.35 -55.69
CA VAL A 71 -17.86 -7.77 -54.69
C VAL A 71 -17.36 -6.56 -53.89
N VAL A 72 -17.33 -5.37 -54.50
CA VAL A 72 -16.85 -4.12 -53.88
C VAL A 72 -17.65 -3.75 -52.63
N ASP A 73 -18.97 -3.92 -52.62
CA ASP A 73 -19.80 -3.56 -51.46
C ASP A 73 -19.70 -4.56 -50.30
N ARG A 74 -19.51 -5.84 -50.61
CA ARG A 74 -19.23 -6.88 -49.61
C ARG A 74 -17.83 -6.71 -49.03
N ILE A 75 -16.85 -6.37 -49.86
CA ILE A 75 -15.51 -5.99 -49.44
C ILE A 75 -15.54 -4.72 -48.61
N LYS A 76 -16.29 -3.66 -48.96
CA LYS A 76 -16.39 -2.40 -48.20
C LYS A 76 -16.95 -2.63 -46.78
N ARG A 77 -18.01 -3.43 -46.62
CA ARG A 77 -18.57 -3.76 -45.30
C ARG A 77 -17.60 -4.59 -44.44
N THR A 78 -16.88 -5.52 -45.06
CA THR A 78 -15.82 -6.30 -44.39
C THR A 78 -14.58 -5.43 -44.11
N LYS A 79 -14.24 -4.48 -44.99
CA LYS A 79 -13.14 -3.50 -44.85
C LYS A 79 -13.34 -2.62 -43.63
N ASN A 80 -14.55 -2.19 -43.36
CA ASN A 80 -14.85 -1.38 -42.18
C ASN A 80 -14.63 -2.18 -40.90
N ARG A 81 -15.15 -3.41 -40.81
CA ARG A 81 -14.94 -4.29 -39.63
C ARG A 81 -13.47 -4.70 -39.42
N ILE A 82 -12.74 -4.95 -40.50
CA ILE A 82 -11.29 -5.25 -40.46
C ILE A 82 -10.49 -3.99 -40.06
N LYS A 83 -10.84 -2.80 -40.57
CA LYS A 83 -10.16 -1.54 -40.17
C LYS A 83 -10.23 -1.29 -38.67
N TYR A 84 -11.36 -1.55 -38.01
CA TYR A 84 -11.49 -1.38 -36.55
C TYR A 84 -10.60 -2.33 -35.73
N LEU A 85 -10.16 -3.45 -36.28
CA LEU A 85 -9.20 -4.34 -35.62
C LEU A 85 -7.74 -3.87 -35.74
N PHE A 86 -7.43 -2.94 -36.67
CA PHE A 86 -6.06 -2.57 -37.04
C PHE A 86 -5.77 -1.07 -36.97
N ILE A 87 -6.69 -0.24 -36.46
CA ILE A 87 -6.46 1.19 -36.23
C ILE A 87 -5.90 1.37 -34.80
N PRO A 88 -4.70 1.96 -34.65
CA PRO A 88 -4.16 2.38 -33.36
C PRO A 88 -5.18 3.22 -32.57
N GLY A 89 -5.50 2.81 -31.34
CA GLY A 89 -6.34 3.60 -30.44
C GLY A 89 -7.85 3.46 -30.59
N VAL A 90 -8.36 2.48 -31.37
CA VAL A 90 -9.81 2.22 -31.51
C VAL A 90 -10.52 2.09 -30.16
N MET A 91 -9.89 1.46 -29.16
CA MET A 91 -10.45 1.39 -27.81
C MET A 91 -10.80 2.78 -27.27
N PHE A 92 -9.91 3.77 -27.43
CA PHE A 92 -10.14 5.13 -26.94
C PHE A 92 -11.21 5.85 -27.78
N GLU A 93 -11.28 5.56 -29.07
CA GLU A 93 -12.34 6.07 -29.94
C GLU A 93 -13.72 5.53 -29.57
N GLU A 94 -13.81 4.25 -29.17
CA GLU A 94 -15.04 3.66 -28.63
C GLU A 94 -15.43 4.28 -27.27
N PHE A 95 -14.45 4.71 -26.47
CA PHE A 95 -14.71 5.57 -25.31
C PHE A 95 -15.06 7.02 -25.68
N GLY A 96 -15.21 7.36 -26.96
CA GLY A 96 -15.60 8.71 -27.40
C GLY A 96 -14.45 9.72 -27.47
N PHE A 97 -13.20 9.30 -27.30
CA PHE A 97 -12.03 10.18 -27.47
C PHE A 97 -11.55 10.20 -28.91
N LYS A 98 -11.05 11.34 -29.36
CA LYS A 98 -10.17 11.36 -30.53
C LYS A 98 -8.76 10.97 -30.11
N TYR A 99 -8.18 9.99 -30.79
CA TYR A 99 -6.87 9.48 -30.46
C TYR A 99 -5.75 10.12 -31.30
N ILE A 100 -4.65 10.52 -30.67
CA ILE A 100 -3.45 11.03 -31.35
C ILE A 100 -2.21 10.34 -30.77
N GLY A 101 -1.48 9.59 -31.59
CA GLY A 101 -0.21 8.97 -31.22
C GLY A 101 -0.10 7.50 -31.64
N PRO A 102 0.84 6.73 -31.09
CA PRO A 102 1.86 7.18 -30.13
C PRO A 102 2.90 8.14 -30.74
N VAL A 103 3.30 9.19 -30.01
CA VAL A 103 4.38 10.14 -30.41
C VAL A 103 5.58 10.05 -29.48
N ASP A 104 6.77 10.49 -29.92
CA ASP A 104 7.97 10.51 -29.06
C ASP A 104 7.88 11.64 -28.02
N GLY A 105 7.79 11.26 -26.75
CA GLY A 105 7.73 12.17 -25.62
C GLY A 105 9.04 12.87 -25.28
N ASN A 106 10.14 12.50 -25.92
CA ASN A 106 11.43 13.17 -25.76
C ASN A 106 11.68 14.21 -26.86
N ASN A 107 10.78 14.31 -27.86
CA ASN A 107 10.85 15.29 -28.93
C ASN A 107 9.93 16.48 -28.64
N ILE A 108 10.48 17.52 -28.03
CA ILE A 108 9.72 18.72 -27.61
C ILE A 108 9.02 19.39 -28.80
N SER A 109 9.69 19.50 -29.95
CA SER A 109 9.14 20.13 -31.15
C SER A 109 7.91 19.37 -31.68
N GLU A 110 7.98 18.05 -31.68
CA GLU A 110 6.86 17.17 -32.07
C GLU A 110 5.70 17.30 -31.08
N LEU A 111 5.97 17.28 -29.77
CA LEU A 111 4.96 17.46 -28.73
C LEU A 111 4.22 18.80 -28.85
N ILE A 112 4.94 19.90 -29.10
CA ILE A 112 4.32 21.21 -29.31
C ILE A 112 3.36 21.19 -30.51
N SER A 113 3.78 20.59 -31.62
CA SER A 113 2.94 20.45 -32.83
C SER A 113 1.68 19.62 -32.57
N VAL A 114 1.83 18.49 -31.87
CA VAL A 114 0.74 17.58 -31.51
C VAL A 114 -0.26 18.25 -30.57
N LEU A 115 0.21 18.92 -29.52
CA LEU A 115 -0.65 19.62 -28.56
C LEU A 115 -1.38 20.80 -29.20
N ASN A 116 -0.73 21.54 -30.11
CA ASN A 116 -1.40 22.60 -30.87
C ASN A 116 -2.50 22.07 -31.80
N ARG A 117 -2.33 20.86 -32.34
CA ARG A 117 -3.37 20.18 -33.11
C ARG A 117 -4.53 19.73 -32.21
N ALA A 118 -4.21 19.09 -31.08
CA ALA A 118 -5.19 18.60 -30.11
C ALA A 118 -6.10 19.74 -29.60
N LYS A 119 -5.55 20.93 -29.31
CA LYS A 119 -6.32 22.11 -28.87
C LYS A 119 -7.40 22.58 -29.84
N LYS A 120 -7.23 22.34 -31.14
CA LYS A 120 -8.18 22.77 -32.18
C LYS A 120 -9.36 21.81 -32.33
N ILE A 121 -9.29 20.64 -31.70
CA ILE A 121 -10.29 19.59 -31.83
C ILE A 121 -11.45 19.84 -30.85
N ASN A 122 -12.67 19.75 -31.35
CA ASN A 122 -13.87 19.72 -30.49
C ASN A 122 -14.08 18.30 -29.94
N GLY A 123 -14.46 18.22 -28.66
CA GLY A 123 -14.62 16.97 -27.91
C GLY A 123 -13.34 16.52 -27.17
N PRO A 124 -13.40 15.39 -26.47
CA PRO A 124 -12.26 14.87 -25.71
C PRO A 124 -11.20 14.26 -26.64
N VAL A 125 -9.94 14.48 -26.30
CA VAL A 125 -8.77 14.01 -27.06
C VAL A 125 -7.82 13.27 -26.14
N LEU A 126 -7.33 12.12 -26.57
CA LEU A 126 -6.26 11.40 -25.89
C LEU A 126 -4.98 11.46 -26.73
N VAL A 127 -3.93 12.02 -26.17
CA VAL A 127 -2.59 12.08 -26.77
C VAL A 127 -1.72 11.01 -26.11
N HIS A 128 -1.31 10.01 -26.88
CA HIS A 128 -0.43 8.93 -26.41
C HIS A 128 1.04 9.31 -26.64
N VAL A 129 1.78 9.46 -25.54
CA VAL A 129 3.16 9.93 -25.53
C VAL A 129 4.09 8.85 -24.99
N LYS A 130 5.08 8.44 -25.78
CA LYS A 130 6.09 7.43 -25.42
C LYS A 130 7.25 8.09 -24.69
N THR A 131 7.52 7.71 -23.44
CA THR A 131 8.73 8.18 -22.72
C THR A 131 9.57 7.01 -22.20
N LYS A 132 10.73 7.31 -21.61
CA LYS A 132 11.59 6.34 -20.93
C LYS A 132 11.74 6.74 -19.47
N LYS A 133 11.34 5.87 -18.54
CA LYS A 133 11.48 6.14 -17.10
C LYS A 133 12.97 6.30 -16.74
N GLY A 134 13.30 7.35 -15.99
CA GLY A 134 14.69 7.68 -15.63
C GLY A 134 15.52 8.34 -16.74
N ARG A 135 14.90 8.75 -17.88
CA ARG A 135 15.60 9.36 -19.02
C ARG A 135 16.56 10.47 -18.57
N GLY A 136 17.80 10.38 -19.04
CA GLY A 136 18.85 11.36 -18.72
C GLY A 136 19.78 10.94 -17.58
N TYR A 137 19.45 9.87 -16.83
CA TYR A 137 20.34 9.32 -15.82
C TYR A 137 20.53 7.81 -16.01
N LYS A 138 21.74 7.41 -16.43
CA LYS A 138 22.08 6.04 -16.85
C LYS A 138 21.61 4.96 -15.86
N TYR A 139 21.86 5.14 -14.57
CA TYR A 139 21.52 4.15 -13.55
C TYR A 139 20.01 4.02 -13.32
N ALA A 140 19.27 5.14 -13.38
CA ALA A 140 17.80 5.11 -13.31
C ALA A 140 17.17 4.53 -14.58
N GLU A 141 17.75 4.75 -15.76
CA GLU A 141 17.28 4.11 -17.00
C GLU A 141 17.50 2.59 -16.98
N GLN A 142 18.58 2.13 -16.35
CA GLN A 142 18.91 0.70 -16.23
C GLN A 142 18.10 -0.01 -15.14
N ASN A 143 17.78 0.69 -14.04
CA ASN A 143 17.04 0.13 -12.92
C ASN A 143 15.90 1.07 -12.45
N PRO A 144 14.88 1.30 -13.29
CA PRO A 144 13.84 2.31 -13.04
C PRO A 144 12.97 2.01 -11.81
N SER A 145 12.86 0.75 -11.41
CA SER A 145 12.13 0.34 -10.20
C SER A 145 12.90 0.73 -8.94
N ALA A 146 14.21 0.46 -8.88
CA ALA A 146 15.06 0.82 -7.75
C ALA A 146 15.19 2.34 -7.55
N TYR A 147 15.15 3.10 -8.65
CA TYR A 147 15.21 4.56 -8.63
C TYR A 147 13.84 5.24 -8.51
N HIS A 148 12.75 4.49 -8.33
CA HIS A 148 11.44 5.08 -8.10
C HIS A 148 11.37 5.82 -6.75
N GLY A 149 12.09 5.30 -5.74
CA GLY A 149 12.28 5.92 -4.44
C GLY A 149 13.58 5.42 -3.83
N VAL A 150 14.66 6.17 -4.06
CA VAL A 150 16.02 5.81 -3.60
C VAL A 150 16.46 6.77 -2.49
N GLY A 151 17.09 6.23 -1.45
CA GLY A 151 17.74 7.05 -0.42
C GLY A 151 18.97 7.79 -0.98
N ALA A 152 19.71 8.50 -0.13
CA ALA A 152 20.92 9.19 -0.60
C ALA A 152 21.88 8.22 -1.32
N PHE A 153 22.27 8.58 -2.55
CA PHE A 153 23.14 7.78 -3.42
C PHE A 153 24.21 8.65 -4.05
N ASP A 154 25.35 8.04 -4.38
CA ASP A 154 26.41 8.71 -5.10
C ASP A 154 26.02 8.86 -6.58
N LEU A 155 25.99 10.11 -7.07
CA LEU A 155 25.54 10.42 -8.44
C LEU A 155 26.39 9.76 -9.52
N LYS A 156 27.70 9.57 -9.28
CA LYS A 156 28.64 9.01 -10.27
C LYS A 156 28.53 7.50 -10.40
N THR A 157 28.26 6.81 -9.29
CA THR A 157 28.26 5.34 -9.21
C THR A 157 26.86 4.74 -9.17
N GLY A 158 25.86 5.55 -8.82
CA GLY A 158 24.49 5.11 -8.60
C GLY A 158 24.28 4.31 -7.31
N LYS A 159 25.30 4.16 -6.45
CA LYS A 159 25.21 3.33 -5.25
C LYS A 159 24.68 4.12 -4.06
N THR A 160 23.79 3.50 -3.30
CA THR A 160 23.30 4.04 -2.01
C THR A 160 24.43 4.19 -1.01
N ILE A 161 24.46 5.31 -0.30
CA ILE A 161 25.57 5.70 0.59
C ILE A 161 25.52 4.95 1.94
N ASN A 162 24.32 4.77 2.50
CA ASN A 162 24.14 4.17 3.83
C ASN A 162 23.29 2.90 3.72
N LYS A 163 23.92 1.73 3.86
CA LYS A 163 23.21 0.45 3.98
C LYS A 163 23.16 0.07 5.45
N SER A 164 21.97 0.09 6.05
CA SER A 164 21.76 -0.44 7.40
C SER A 164 22.12 -1.93 7.43
N VAL A 165 22.66 -2.40 8.55
CA VAL A 165 22.96 -3.81 8.79
C VAL A 165 21.68 -4.60 9.11
N LEU A 166 20.67 -3.93 9.67
CA LEU A 166 19.39 -4.56 10.02
C LEU A 166 18.50 -4.69 8.77
N PRO A 167 17.73 -5.78 8.64
CA PRO A 167 16.75 -5.89 7.56
C PRO A 167 15.62 -4.87 7.73
N THR A 168 14.91 -4.58 6.65
CA THR A 168 13.65 -3.82 6.66
C THR A 168 12.47 -4.70 7.06
N TYR A 169 11.38 -4.10 7.53
CA TYR A 169 10.15 -4.84 7.80
C TYR A 169 9.61 -5.57 6.56
N SER A 170 9.71 -4.96 5.37
CA SER A 170 9.33 -5.62 4.11
C SER A 170 10.20 -6.82 3.78
N GLU A 171 11.51 -6.76 4.04
CA GLU A 171 12.41 -7.90 3.82
C GLU A 171 12.09 -9.05 4.78
N VAL A 172 11.77 -8.75 6.04
CA VAL A 172 11.33 -9.77 7.01
C VAL A 172 10.01 -10.40 6.56
N PHE A 173 8.99 -9.57 6.28
CA PHE A 173 7.70 -10.04 5.76
C PHE A 173 7.86 -10.95 4.52
N GLY A 174 8.63 -10.50 3.52
CA GLY A 174 8.85 -11.23 2.28
C GLY A 174 9.48 -12.60 2.50
N LYS A 175 10.57 -12.65 3.28
CA LYS A 175 11.27 -13.91 3.62
C LYS A 175 10.37 -14.86 4.39
N THR A 176 9.63 -14.36 5.37
CA THR A 176 8.70 -15.19 6.15
C THR A 176 7.60 -15.74 5.25
N LEU A 177 7.00 -14.92 4.39
CA LEU A 177 5.94 -15.38 3.48
C LEU A 177 6.45 -16.45 2.51
N VAL A 178 7.65 -16.29 1.97
CA VAL A 178 8.31 -17.29 1.11
C VAL A 178 8.46 -18.62 1.85
N LYS A 179 8.94 -18.59 3.10
CA LYS A 179 9.11 -19.77 3.95
C LYS A 179 7.76 -20.45 4.25
N LEU A 180 6.73 -19.69 4.61
CA LEU A 180 5.39 -20.24 4.86
C LEU A 180 4.81 -20.89 3.59
N ALA A 181 5.03 -20.27 2.43
CA ALA A 181 4.55 -20.80 1.15
C ALA A 181 5.30 -22.04 0.66
N GLU A 182 6.47 -22.38 1.23
CA GLU A 182 7.13 -23.67 0.97
C GLU A 182 6.27 -24.84 1.49
N SER A 183 5.68 -24.69 2.67
CA SER A 183 4.91 -25.74 3.34
C SER A 183 3.42 -25.71 3.01
N ASP A 184 2.86 -24.57 2.61
CA ASP A 184 1.45 -24.44 2.25
C ASP A 184 1.27 -23.90 0.81
N LYS A 185 0.77 -24.78 -0.07
CA LYS A 185 0.48 -24.48 -1.48
C LYS A 185 -0.74 -23.57 -1.68
N LYS A 186 -1.57 -23.38 -0.66
CA LYS A 186 -2.75 -22.51 -0.71
C LYS A 186 -2.43 -21.04 -0.46
N ILE A 187 -1.22 -20.73 0.01
CA ILE A 187 -0.77 -19.35 0.20
C ILE A 187 -0.57 -18.71 -1.17
N VAL A 188 -1.20 -17.56 -1.37
CA VAL A 188 -1.13 -16.75 -2.59
C VAL A 188 -0.74 -15.33 -2.19
N ALA A 189 0.24 -14.74 -2.87
CA ALA A 189 0.63 -13.35 -2.65
C ALA A 189 -0.06 -12.45 -3.68
N VAL A 190 -0.71 -11.39 -3.19
CA VAL A 190 -1.38 -10.38 -4.03
C VAL A 190 -0.69 -9.04 -3.81
N SER A 191 -0.48 -8.26 -4.87
CA SER A 191 0.07 -6.91 -4.83
C SER A 191 -0.66 -5.98 -5.80
N ALA A 192 -0.68 -4.70 -5.48
CA ALA A 192 -1.21 -3.65 -6.36
C ALA A 192 -0.05 -2.79 -6.91
N ALA A 193 0.67 -3.29 -7.92
CA ALA A 193 1.85 -2.67 -8.54
C ALA A 193 3.03 -2.36 -7.60
N MET A 194 3.11 -3.04 -6.45
CA MET A 194 4.08 -2.73 -5.39
C MET A 194 4.93 -3.92 -4.96
N GLY A 195 5.01 -4.99 -5.77
CA GLY A 195 5.70 -6.23 -5.36
C GLY A 195 7.10 -6.01 -4.80
N ASN A 196 7.91 -5.14 -5.42
CA ASN A 196 9.24 -4.80 -4.90
C ASN A 196 9.20 -3.95 -3.61
N GLY A 197 8.27 -3.00 -3.53
CA GLY A 197 8.14 -2.10 -2.38
C GLY A 197 7.71 -2.82 -1.11
N THR A 198 6.91 -3.88 -1.24
CA THR A 198 6.36 -4.67 -0.12
C THR A 198 7.10 -5.99 0.10
N GLY A 199 8.30 -6.18 -0.47
CA GLY A 199 9.13 -7.37 -0.21
C GLY A 199 8.69 -8.66 -0.90
N LEU A 200 7.83 -8.60 -1.92
CA LEU A 200 7.32 -9.77 -2.64
C LEU A 200 8.17 -10.22 -3.83
N THR A 201 9.33 -9.60 -4.08
CA THR A 201 10.20 -9.95 -5.21
C THR A 201 10.58 -11.43 -5.21
N GLU A 202 11.15 -11.93 -4.10
CA GLU A 202 11.57 -13.35 -4.00
C GLU A 202 10.37 -14.31 -4.13
N PHE A 203 9.22 -13.94 -3.57
CA PHE A 203 7.99 -14.73 -3.70
C PHE A 203 7.56 -14.84 -5.17
N SER A 204 7.58 -13.73 -5.90
CA SER A 204 7.19 -13.70 -7.32
C SER A 204 8.12 -14.53 -8.21
N GLU A 205 9.41 -14.60 -7.87
CA GLU A 205 10.39 -15.38 -8.60
C GLU A 205 10.27 -16.89 -8.31
N LYS A 206 10.05 -17.25 -7.04
CA LYS A 206 9.99 -18.65 -6.60
C LYS A 206 8.63 -19.31 -6.84
N TYR A 207 7.55 -18.54 -6.74
CA TYR A 207 6.17 -19.01 -6.87
C TYR A 207 5.35 -18.15 -7.86
N PRO A 208 5.77 -18.06 -9.13
CA PRO A 208 5.11 -17.17 -10.10
C PRO A 208 3.62 -17.48 -10.29
N ASP A 209 3.23 -18.76 -10.23
CA ASP A 209 1.81 -19.18 -10.37
C ASP A 209 0.94 -18.85 -9.14
N ARG A 210 1.55 -18.37 -8.05
CA ARG A 210 0.87 -17.98 -6.81
C ARG A 210 1.10 -16.52 -6.45
N PHE A 211 1.63 -15.73 -7.38
CA PHE A 211 1.82 -14.30 -7.23
C PHE A 211 0.96 -13.55 -8.25
N PHE A 212 0.14 -12.62 -7.76
CA PHE A 212 -0.75 -11.81 -8.60
C PHE A 212 -0.49 -10.32 -8.37
N ASP A 213 0.04 -9.64 -9.39
CA ASP A 213 0.08 -8.19 -9.47
C ASP A 213 -1.13 -7.69 -10.25
N VAL A 214 -2.05 -6.99 -9.58
CA VAL A 214 -3.29 -6.47 -10.17
C VAL A 214 -3.15 -5.06 -10.76
N GLY A 215 -1.95 -4.48 -10.73
CA GLY A 215 -1.72 -3.09 -11.10
C GLY A 215 -2.16 -2.12 -10.00
N ILE A 216 -2.31 -0.83 -10.31
CA ILE A 216 -2.73 0.21 -9.35
C ILE A 216 -4.25 0.13 -9.18
N ALA A 217 -4.74 -0.95 -8.58
CA ALA A 217 -6.15 -1.29 -8.45
C ALA A 217 -6.40 -2.00 -7.11
N GLU A 218 -6.22 -1.27 -6.01
CA GLU A 218 -6.36 -1.80 -4.65
C GLU A 218 -7.75 -2.38 -4.39
N GLN A 219 -8.82 -1.76 -4.91
CA GLN A 219 -10.19 -2.31 -4.84
C GLN A 219 -10.23 -3.73 -5.40
N HIS A 220 -9.71 -3.90 -6.62
CA HIS A 220 -9.68 -5.19 -7.28
C HIS A 220 -8.84 -6.20 -6.50
N ALA A 221 -7.70 -5.79 -5.93
CA ALA A 221 -6.86 -6.67 -5.13
C ALA A 221 -7.63 -7.27 -3.93
N VAL A 222 -8.45 -6.46 -3.25
CA VAL A 222 -9.25 -6.91 -2.11
C VAL A 222 -10.36 -7.85 -2.54
N SER A 223 -11.19 -7.48 -3.53
CA SER A 223 -12.27 -8.36 -4.00
C SER A 223 -11.73 -9.66 -4.60
N PHE A 224 -10.60 -9.60 -5.32
CA PHE A 224 -9.90 -10.77 -5.85
C PHE A 224 -9.42 -11.70 -4.72
N SER A 225 -8.83 -11.12 -3.67
CA SER A 225 -8.44 -11.87 -2.46
C SER A 225 -9.66 -12.50 -1.79
N GLY A 226 -10.79 -11.79 -1.66
CA GLY A 226 -12.04 -12.37 -1.17
C GLY A 226 -12.48 -13.60 -1.97
N GLY A 227 -12.45 -13.52 -3.31
CA GLY A 227 -12.75 -14.65 -4.19
C GLY A 227 -11.82 -15.85 -4.01
N LEU A 228 -10.51 -15.60 -3.85
CA LEU A 228 -9.51 -16.63 -3.54
C LEU A 228 -9.78 -17.30 -2.18
N ALA A 229 -10.02 -16.50 -1.14
CA ALA A 229 -10.35 -16.97 0.21
C ALA A 229 -11.60 -17.84 0.20
N LYS A 230 -12.67 -17.40 -0.49
CA LYS A 230 -13.91 -18.17 -0.66
C LYS A 230 -13.69 -19.51 -1.35
N SER A 231 -12.68 -19.60 -2.21
CA SER A 231 -12.28 -20.82 -2.92
C SER A 231 -11.32 -21.71 -2.12
N GLY A 232 -11.02 -21.36 -0.87
CA GLY A 232 -10.18 -22.14 0.04
C GLY A 232 -8.68 -21.91 -0.11
N PHE A 233 -8.26 -20.84 -0.79
CA PHE A 233 -6.89 -20.32 -0.75
C PHE A 233 -6.68 -19.40 0.46
N LYS A 234 -5.42 -19.06 0.74
CA LYS A 234 -5.01 -18.15 1.82
C LYS A 234 -4.30 -16.93 1.21
N PRO A 235 -5.06 -15.95 0.71
CA PRO A 235 -4.49 -14.77 0.09
C PRO A 235 -3.84 -13.84 1.13
N VAL A 236 -2.61 -13.44 0.84
CA VAL A 236 -1.86 -12.40 1.56
C VAL A 236 -1.72 -11.19 0.64
N PHE A 237 -2.52 -10.16 0.89
CA PHE A 237 -2.47 -8.91 0.13
C PHE A 237 -1.48 -7.95 0.78
N ALA A 238 -0.32 -7.75 0.14
CA ALA A 238 0.69 -6.81 0.60
C ALA A 238 0.51 -5.43 -0.06
N VAL A 239 0.34 -4.42 0.78
CA VAL A 239 -0.13 -3.09 0.37
C VAL A 239 0.34 -2.04 1.37
N TYR A 240 0.51 -0.79 0.95
CA TYR A 240 0.79 0.29 1.88
C TYR A 240 -0.51 0.75 2.57
N SER A 241 -0.42 1.14 3.84
CA SER A 241 -1.55 1.68 4.62
C SER A 241 -2.30 2.79 3.87
N THR A 242 -1.57 3.76 3.29
CA THR A 242 -2.19 4.88 2.55
C THR A 242 -3.00 4.41 1.33
N PHE A 243 -2.51 3.42 0.59
CA PHE A 243 -3.17 2.96 -0.63
C PHE A 243 -4.34 2.04 -0.33
N LEU A 244 -4.29 1.32 0.80
CA LEU A 244 -5.39 0.48 1.25
C LEU A 244 -6.68 1.28 1.53
N GLN A 245 -6.56 2.59 1.81
CA GLN A 245 -7.72 3.50 1.90
C GLN A 245 -8.61 3.45 0.64
N ARG A 246 -8.03 3.16 -0.53
CA ARG A 246 -8.79 3.05 -1.79
C ARG A 246 -9.75 1.87 -1.81
N ALA A 247 -9.54 0.85 -0.98
CA ALA A 247 -10.31 -0.38 -0.95
C ALA A 247 -11.18 -0.51 0.32
N TYR A 248 -11.49 0.59 1.00
CA TYR A 248 -12.24 0.59 2.25
C TYR A 248 -13.58 -0.19 2.15
N ASP A 249 -14.35 0.06 1.09
CA ASP A 249 -15.66 -0.59 0.91
C ASP A 249 -15.50 -2.06 0.55
N GLU A 250 -14.54 -2.41 -0.30
CA GLU A 250 -14.26 -3.80 -0.67
C GLU A 250 -13.81 -4.63 0.55
N ILE A 251 -13.03 -4.05 1.48
CA ILE A 251 -12.69 -4.72 2.74
C ILE A 251 -13.96 -4.98 3.55
N MET A 252 -14.83 -3.98 3.67
CA MET A 252 -16.05 -4.08 4.47
C MET A 252 -17.06 -5.07 3.87
N GLN A 253 -17.36 -4.93 2.59
CA GLN A 253 -18.44 -5.66 1.89
C GLN A 253 -17.99 -7.02 1.37
N ASP A 254 -16.82 -7.11 0.73
CA ASP A 254 -16.42 -8.35 0.06
C ASP A 254 -15.73 -9.31 1.03
N VAL A 255 -15.05 -8.78 2.06
CA VAL A 255 -14.24 -9.59 3.00
C VAL A 255 -14.90 -9.70 4.37
N CYS A 256 -15.10 -8.57 5.08
CA CYS A 256 -15.58 -8.57 6.46
C CYS A 256 -17.00 -9.13 6.61
N LEU A 257 -17.93 -8.74 5.74
CA LEU A 257 -19.33 -9.19 5.78
C LEU A 257 -19.46 -10.72 5.75
N GLN A 258 -18.60 -11.38 4.98
CA GLN A 258 -18.59 -12.84 4.82
C GLN A 258 -17.59 -13.54 5.75
N ASN A 259 -16.91 -12.80 6.63
CA ASN A 259 -15.82 -13.29 7.49
C ASN A 259 -14.76 -14.08 6.70
N LEU A 260 -14.35 -13.59 5.53
CA LEU A 260 -13.41 -14.31 4.67
C LEU A 260 -11.97 -14.21 5.18
N HIS A 261 -11.25 -15.32 5.09
CA HIS A 261 -9.85 -15.37 5.50
C HIS A 261 -8.92 -14.69 4.48
N VAL A 262 -8.76 -13.38 4.65
CA VAL A 262 -7.81 -12.55 3.89
C VAL A 262 -6.83 -11.94 4.87
N VAL A 263 -5.53 -12.12 4.60
CA VAL A 263 -4.45 -11.50 5.37
C VAL A 263 -4.01 -10.22 4.67
N PHE A 264 -4.25 -9.08 5.31
CA PHE A 264 -3.75 -7.78 4.86
C PHE A 264 -2.40 -7.51 5.50
N ALA A 265 -1.33 -7.52 4.70
CA ALA A 265 0.01 -7.18 5.13
C ALA A 265 0.24 -5.68 4.84
N VAL A 266 -0.01 -4.85 5.85
CA VAL A 266 -0.13 -3.39 5.73
C VAL A 266 1.21 -2.73 6.04
N ASP A 267 2.02 -2.58 4.99
CA ASP A 267 3.32 -1.93 5.06
C ASP A 267 3.16 -0.39 5.11
N ARG A 268 4.24 0.34 5.40
CA ARG A 268 4.24 1.83 5.45
C ARG A 268 3.15 2.38 6.39
N ALA A 269 2.81 1.63 7.42
CA ALA A 269 1.82 2.07 8.40
C ALA A 269 2.46 3.10 9.35
N GLY A 270 1.71 4.16 9.64
CA GLY A 270 2.17 5.31 10.41
C GLY A 270 2.91 6.35 9.56
N ILE A 271 3.76 7.14 10.21
CA ILE A 271 4.55 8.17 9.51
C ILE A 271 5.60 7.53 8.59
N VAL A 272 5.53 7.87 7.30
CA VAL A 272 6.46 7.37 6.25
C VAL A 272 7.62 8.33 5.98
N GLY A 273 7.44 9.61 6.35
CA GLY A 273 8.45 10.66 6.28
C GLY A 273 8.36 11.55 5.05
N GLY A 274 9.42 11.57 4.23
CA GLY A 274 9.62 12.57 3.17
C GLY A 274 8.60 12.56 2.03
N ASP A 275 7.79 11.51 1.88
CA ASP A 275 6.73 11.44 0.87
C ASP A 275 5.52 12.34 1.22
N GLY A 276 5.42 12.76 2.49
CA GLY A 276 4.46 13.75 2.97
C GLY A 276 3.01 13.29 3.02
N GLU A 277 2.12 14.28 3.07
CA GLU A 277 0.71 14.22 3.43
C GLU A 277 -0.05 13.12 2.69
N THR A 278 0.27 12.92 1.41
CA THR A 278 -0.42 11.95 0.55
C THR A 278 -0.04 10.49 0.82
N HIS A 279 1.06 10.25 1.53
CA HIS A 279 1.61 8.92 1.76
C HIS A 279 1.63 8.48 3.22
N GLN A 280 1.32 9.37 4.17
CA GLN A 280 1.25 9.01 5.58
C GLN A 280 0.19 7.92 5.78
N GLY A 281 0.61 6.77 6.31
CA GLY A 281 -0.24 5.61 6.58
C GLY A 281 -0.90 5.70 7.94
N ILE A 282 -1.50 6.83 8.29
CA ILE A 282 -1.85 7.17 9.68
C ILE A 282 -3.32 6.97 10.03
N PHE A 283 -4.08 6.27 9.18
CA PHE A 283 -5.54 6.15 9.31
C PHE A 283 -6.03 4.70 9.43
N ASP A 284 -5.15 3.70 9.26
CA ASP A 284 -5.57 2.30 9.15
C ASP A 284 -6.13 1.72 10.44
N LEU A 285 -5.60 2.08 11.62
CA LEU A 285 -6.23 1.62 12.87
C LEU A 285 -7.66 2.15 12.98
N SER A 286 -7.87 3.40 12.57
CA SER A 286 -9.15 4.08 12.65
C SER A 286 -10.21 3.45 11.75
N TYR A 287 -9.89 3.23 10.47
CA TYR A 287 -10.90 2.67 9.56
C TYR A 287 -11.10 1.16 9.75
N PHE A 288 -10.10 0.43 10.25
CA PHE A 288 -10.29 -0.97 10.58
C PHE A 288 -11.03 -1.19 11.90
N SER A 289 -10.89 -0.30 12.88
CA SER A 289 -11.42 -0.51 14.24
C SER A 289 -12.93 -0.67 14.26
N HIS A 290 -13.65 -0.02 13.35
CA HIS A 290 -15.11 -0.14 13.25
C HIS A 290 -15.58 -1.28 12.32
N MET A 291 -14.69 -1.96 11.57
CA MET A 291 -15.08 -3.01 10.61
C MET A 291 -15.37 -4.34 11.33
N PRO A 292 -16.60 -4.89 11.31
CA PRO A 292 -16.91 -6.17 11.96
C PRO A 292 -16.00 -7.31 11.48
N ASN A 293 -15.78 -8.31 12.34
CA ASN A 293 -14.92 -9.49 12.10
C ASN A 293 -13.42 -9.22 11.86
N MET A 294 -13.02 -7.98 11.58
CA MET A 294 -11.62 -7.63 11.36
C MET A 294 -10.79 -7.80 12.63
N THR A 295 -9.64 -8.46 12.50
CA THR A 295 -8.60 -8.56 13.54
C THR A 295 -7.42 -7.67 13.18
N LEU A 296 -6.88 -6.93 14.16
CA LEU A 296 -5.78 -5.98 13.97
C LEU A 296 -4.59 -6.31 14.84
N MET A 297 -3.47 -6.59 14.17
CA MET A 297 -2.20 -7.01 14.75
C MET A 297 -1.12 -5.96 14.47
N LEU A 298 -0.30 -5.69 15.48
CA LEU A 298 0.76 -4.68 15.44
C LEU A 298 2.03 -5.26 16.08
N PRO A 299 3.01 -5.72 15.28
CA PRO A 299 4.24 -6.27 15.81
C PRO A 299 5.10 -5.18 16.43
N LYS A 300 5.70 -5.45 17.59
CA LYS A 300 6.69 -4.56 18.22
C LYS A 300 8.02 -4.52 17.45
N ASN A 301 8.39 -5.61 16.78
CA ASN A 301 9.65 -5.76 16.07
C ASN A 301 9.58 -6.80 14.93
N GLY A 302 10.71 -7.05 14.27
CA GLY A 302 10.79 -8.02 13.17
C GLY A 302 10.43 -9.45 13.57
N ALA A 303 10.93 -9.92 14.72
CA ALA A 303 10.67 -11.30 15.17
C ALA A 303 9.18 -11.52 15.48
N GLU A 304 8.50 -10.51 16.05
CA GLU A 304 7.06 -10.59 16.29
C GLU A 304 6.27 -10.55 14.98
N LEU A 305 6.70 -9.77 13.96
CA LEU A 305 6.10 -9.77 12.63
C LEU A 305 6.12 -11.19 12.00
N GLU A 306 7.23 -11.91 12.11
CA GLU A 306 7.32 -13.28 11.55
C GLU A 306 6.26 -14.20 12.16
N LYS A 307 6.12 -14.15 13.49
CA LYS A 307 5.16 -14.96 14.24
C LYS A 307 3.73 -14.54 14.02
N MET A 308 3.48 -13.23 13.93
CA MET A 308 2.15 -12.71 13.61
C MET A 308 1.70 -13.16 12.23
N LEU A 309 2.61 -13.18 11.25
CA LEU A 309 2.31 -13.69 9.91
C LEU A 309 2.05 -15.21 9.93
N GLU A 310 2.85 -15.97 10.66
CA GLU A 310 2.60 -17.41 10.85
C GLU A 310 1.24 -17.67 11.52
N PHE A 311 0.93 -16.94 12.59
CA PHE A 311 -0.36 -17.02 13.27
C PHE A 311 -1.51 -16.68 12.32
N ALA A 312 -1.42 -15.54 11.63
CA ALA A 312 -2.45 -15.08 10.72
C ALA A 312 -2.73 -16.10 9.62
N VAL A 313 -1.69 -16.67 8.99
CA VAL A 313 -1.85 -17.57 7.84
C VAL A 313 -2.22 -19.00 8.25
N ASN A 314 -1.73 -19.49 9.39
CA ASN A 314 -1.85 -20.92 9.74
C ASN A 314 -2.79 -21.21 10.91
N LYS A 315 -3.01 -20.25 11.82
CA LYS A 315 -3.72 -20.47 13.09
C LYS A 315 -5.00 -19.63 13.23
N PHE A 316 -5.26 -18.71 12.30
CA PHE A 316 -6.42 -17.83 12.33
C PHE A 316 -7.37 -18.09 11.17
N ASP A 317 -8.67 -17.85 11.38
CA ASP A 317 -9.71 -17.93 10.35
C ASP A 317 -10.58 -16.66 10.42
N GLY A 318 -10.67 -15.96 9.30
CA GLY A 318 -11.30 -14.64 9.18
C GLY A 318 -10.33 -13.53 8.74
N PRO A 319 -10.85 -12.30 8.56
CA PRO A 319 -10.08 -11.16 8.09
C PRO A 319 -9.08 -10.69 9.14
N VAL A 320 -7.81 -10.51 8.74
CA VAL A 320 -6.76 -10.08 9.65
C VAL A 320 -5.81 -9.10 8.96
N ALA A 321 -5.55 -7.97 9.61
CA ALA A 321 -4.57 -6.99 9.18
C ALA A 321 -3.38 -6.99 10.14
N ILE A 322 -2.17 -7.09 9.58
CA ILE A 322 -0.90 -6.91 10.29
C ILE A 322 -0.28 -5.63 9.75
N ARG A 323 -0.21 -4.58 10.58
CA ARG A 323 0.37 -3.29 10.17
C ARG A 323 1.80 -3.14 10.66
N TYR A 324 2.70 -2.66 9.80
CA TYR A 324 4.10 -2.43 10.15
C TYR A 324 4.68 -1.22 9.40
N PRO A 325 5.64 -0.50 10.00
CA PRO A 325 6.08 0.78 9.48
C PRO A 325 7.09 0.63 8.35
N ARG A 326 7.35 1.74 7.66
CA ARG A 326 8.53 1.89 6.82
C ARG A 326 9.78 1.93 7.70
N GLY A 327 10.80 1.15 7.37
CA GLY A 327 12.12 1.25 7.98
C GLY A 327 12.75 -0.10 8.31
N ASN A 328 13.85 -0.04 9.05
CA ASN A 328 14.54 -1.20 9.58
C ASN A 328 13.82 -1.75 10.82
N VAL A 329 13.94 -3.05 11.05
CA VAL A 329 13.40 -3.70 12.26
C VAL A 329 14.09 -3.19 13.52
N SER A 330 13.36 -3.16 14.63
CA SER A 330 13.92 -2.83 15.93
C SER A 330 14.80 -3.96 16.47
N LYS A 331 15.81 -3.59 17.26
CA LYS A 331 16.58 -4.51 18.11
C LYS A 331 15.92 -4.74 19.46
N GLU A 332 15.04 -3.84 19.89
CA GLU A 332 14.35 -3.94 21.18
C GLU A 332 13.49 -5.20 21.22
N PHE A 333 13.64 -5.96 22.31
CA PHE A 333 12.94 -7.21 22.54
C PHE A 333 13.09 -8.26 21.42
N ALA A 334 14.16 -8.20 20.61
CA ALA A 334 14.35 -9.13 19.49
C ALA A 334 14.56 -10.59 19.95
N GLU A 335 15.10 -10.78 21.15
CA GLU A 335 15.29 -12.11 21.77
C GLU A 335 14.00 -12.68 22.38
N ASN A 336 12.94 -11.88 22.49
CA ASN A 336 11.70 -12.32 23.09
C ASN A 336 10.96 -13.28 22.15
N THR A 337 10.81 -14.52 22.60
CA THR A 337 10.24 -15.64 21.84
C THR A 337 8.83 -16.04 22.30
N SER A 338 8.07 -15.16 22.93
CA SER A 338 6.68 -15.43 23.26
C SER A 338 5.82 -15.74 22.02
N GLU A 339 4.91 -16.71 22.16
CA GLU A 339 3.96 -17.10 21.11
C GLU A 339 2.87 -16.04 20.93
N ILE A 340 2.21 -16.07 19.76
CA ILE A 340 1.05 -15.24 19.47
C ILE A 340 -0.21 -16.04 19.80
N GLU A 341 -0.97 -15.53 20.78
CA GLU A 341 -2.32 -16.01 21.12
C GLU A 341 -3.33 -14.95 20.71
N TYR A 342 -4.47 -15.37 20.15
CA TYR A 342 -5.49 -14.46 19.65
C TYR A 342 -5.96 -13.48 20.71
N GLY A 343 -5.86 -12.18 20.40
CA GLY A 343 -6.36 -11.11 21.28
C GLY A 343 -5.58 -10.94 22.57
N LYS A 344 -4.38 -11.53 22.71
CA LYS A 344 -3.55 -11.41 23.89
C LYS A 344 -2.42 -10.41 23.70
N GLY A 345 -2.33 -9.47 24.64
CA GLY A 345 -1.18 -8.58 24.77
C GLY A 345 -0.04 -9.22 25.56
N GLU A 346 1.03 -8.47 25.80
CA GLU A 346 2.20 -8.93 26.52
C GLU A 346 2.72 -7.84 27.46
N VAL A 347 2.91 -8.18 28.74
CA VAL A 347 3.69 -7.36 29.66
C VAL A 347 5.17 -7.59 29.34
N LEU A 348 5.83 -6.57 28.80
CA LEU A 348 7.26 -6.62 28.48
C LEU A 348 8.10 -6.44 29.74
N LEU A 349 7.72 -5.47 30.57
CA LEU A 349 8.36 -5.14 31.84
C LEU A 349 7.26 -4.90 32.88
N ASP A 350 7.26 -5.68 33.96
CA ASP A 350 6.29 -5.52 35.05
C ASP A 350 6.62 -4.28 35.88
N GLY A 351 5.60 -3.71 36.50
CA GLY A 351 5.71 -2.45 37.24
C GLY A 351 4.42 -2.08 37.96
N ARG A 352 4.38 -0.85 38.48
CA ARG A 352 3.25 -0.29 39.24
C ARG A 352 3.14 1.22 39.04
N ASP A 353 2.01 1.78 39.46
CA ASP A 353 1.67 3.20 39.46
C ASP A 353 1.54 3.85 38.08
N ILE A 354 2.47 3.60 37.15
CA ILE A 354 2.50 4.12 35.78
C ILE A 354 2.51 2.94 34.82
N ALA A 355 1.65 2.94 33.80
CA ALA A 355 1.70 1.98 32.70
C ALA A 355 1.83 2.68 31.35
N ILE A 356 2.67 2.14 30.48
CA ILE A 356 2.84 2.56 29.09
C ILE A 356 2.37 1.40 28.19
N LEU A 357 1.31 1.64 27.42
CA LEU A 357 0.70 0.71 26.48
C LEU A 357 1.14 1.07 25.06
N ALA A 358 2.05 0.29 24.49
CA ALA A 358 2.59 0.54 23.15
C ALA A 358 1.82 -0.26 22.08
N ALA A 359 1.33 0.43 21.05
CA ALA A 359 0.67 -0.16 19.90
C ALA A 359 1.65 -0.41 18.74
N GLY A 360 2.31 -1.57 18.75
CA GLY A 360 3.26 -1.98 17.70
C GLY A 360 4.64 -1.35 17.85
N THR A 361 5.22 -0.88 16.74
CA THR A 361 6.63 -0.45 16.68
C THR A 361 6.96 0.83 17.47
N VAL A 362 5.95 1.53 18.01
CA VAL A 362 6.17 2.59 19.00
C VAL A 362 6.70 2.05 20.33
N CYS A 363 6.84 0.72 20.48
CA CYS A 363 7.59 0.09 21.57
C CYS A 363 8.99 0.65 21.75
N ASP A 364 9.69 1.06 20.69
CA ASP A 364 11.02 1.68 20.80
C ASP A 364 10.94 3.00 21.58
N THR A 365 10.02 3.88 21.20
CA THR A 365 9.74 5.13 21.89
C THR A 365 9.28 4.88 23.33
N ALA A 366 8.41 3.89 23.53
CA ALA A 366 7.91 3.51 24.85
C ALA A 366 9.03 3.01 25.78
N MET A 367 10.01 2.26 25.24
CA MET A 367 11.17 1.78 25.99
C MET A 367 12.08 2.95 26.39
N GLU A 368 12.27 3.94 25.53
CA GLU A 368 13.01 5.16 25.89
C GLU A 368 12.31 5.95 27.01
N VAL A 369 10.99 6.08 26.96
CA VAL A 369 10.19 6.72 28.02
C VAL A 369 10.28 5.92 29.32
N TYR A 370 10.15 4.59 29.25
CA TYR A 370 10.33 3.68 30.39
C TYR A 370 11.67 3.91 31.07
N ASN A 371 12.76 3.98 30.30
CA ASN A 371 14.11 4.20 30.82
C ASN A 371 14.25 5.57 31.50
N LYS A 372 13.68 6.62 30.92
CA LYS A 372 13.67 7.96 31.53
C LYS A 372 12.94 7.97 32.87
N LEU A 373 11.75 7.40 32.95
CA LEU A 373 10.98 7.29 34.19
C LEU A 373 11.69 6.43 35.25
N THR A 374 12.31 5.32 34.83
CA THR A 374 13.09 4.47 35.73
C THR A 374 14.29 5.22 36.32
N ASN A 375 14.98 6.03 35.51
CA ASN A 375 16.10 6.86 35.97
C ASN A 375 15.68 7.91 37.02
N ASP A 376 14.41 8.33 37.00
CA ASP A 376 13.82 9.24 38.00
C ASP A 376 13.30 8.51 39.25
N GLY A 377 13.47 7.18 39.33
CA GLY A 377 13.09 6.38 40.49
C GLY A 377 11.66 5.83 40.44
N TYR A 378 10.94 5.97 39.32
CA TYR A 378 9.65 5.29 39.13
C TYR A 378 9.84 3.81 38.78
N THR A 379 8.80 3.01 38.94
CA THR A 379 8.77 1.59 38.53
C THR A 379 7.65 1.35 37.51
N PRO A 380 7.73 1.97 36.32
CA PRO A 380 6.65 1.89 35.34
C PRO A 380 6.45 0.47 34.82
N MET A 381 5.25 0.14 34.36
CA MET A 381 4.94 -1.05 33.59
C MET A 381 5.01 -0.73 32.10
N LEU A 382 5.60 -1.61 31.29
CA LEU A 382 5.60 -1.51 29.83
C LEU A 382 4.85 -2.70 29.21
N VAL A 383 3.83 -2.40 28.42
CA VAL A 383 2.94 -3.37 27.79
C VAL A 383 3.01 -3.23 26.27
N ASN A 384 3.22 -4.34 25.58
CA ASN A 384 2.98 -4.47 24.15
C ASN A 384 1.53 -4.93 23.93
N LEU A 385 0.72 -4.10 23.28
CA LEU A 385 -0.69 -4.44 23.05
C LEU A 385 -0.87 -5.63 22.11
N ARG A 386 0.00 -5.80 21.10
CA ARG A 386 -0.05 -6.78 20.00
C ARG A 386 -1.30 -6.76 19.14
N PHE A 387 -2.48 -6.71 19.76
CA PHE A 387 -3.78 -6.60 19.14
C PHE A 387 -4.46 -5.31 19.59
N VAL A 388 -4.92 -4.53 18.63
CA VAL A 388 -5.82 -3.39 18.89
C VAL A 388 -7.27 -3.81 18.70
N LYS A 389 -7.51 -4.87 17.92
CA LYS A 389 -8.83 -5.46 17.75
C LYS A 389 -8.70 -6.99 17.63
N PRO A 390 -9.26 -7.77 18.57
CA PRO A 390 -9.74 -7.32 19.88
C PRO A 390 -8.59 -6.82 20.75
N VAL A 391 -8.87 -5.92 21.70
CA VAL A 391 -7.92 -5.56 22.76
C VAL A 391 -8.01 -6.59 23.89
N ASP A 392 -6.89 -6.86 24.57
CA ASP A 392 -6.86 -7.78 25.71
C ASP A 392 -7.46 -7.14 26.97
N GLU A 393 -8.78 -7.25 27.13
CA GLU A 393 -9.52 -6.69 28.27
C GLU A 393 -8.96 -7.14 29.62
N GLN A 394 -8.53 -8.40 29.73
CA GLN A 394 -8.01 -8.95 30.98
C GLN A 394 -6.64 -8.36 31.33
N LEU A 395 -5.80 -8.10 30.33
CA LEU A 395 -4.55 -7.38 30.51
C LEU A 395 -4.81 -5.93 30.92
N ILE A 396 -5.72 -5.23 30.24
CA ILE A 396 -6.08 -3.84 30.59
C ILE A 396 -6.59 -3.77 32.04
N LYS A 397 -7.46 -4.71 32.46
CA LYS A 397 -7.92 -4.80 33.84
C LYS A 397 -6.77 -5.00 34.84
N THR A 398 -5.80 -5.84 34.49
CA THR A 398 -4.60 -6.06 35.31
C THR A 398 -3.77 -4.77 35.43
N VAL A 399 -3.65 -4.00 34.35
CA VAL A 399 -3.00 -2.69 34.35
C VAL A 399 -3.73 -1.73 35.30
N CYS A 400 -5.05 -1.61 35.20
CA CYS A 400 -5.85 -0.72 36.06
C CYS A 400 -5.74 -1.05 37.55
N HIS A 401 -5.51 -2.32 37.91
CA HIS A 401 -5.32 -2.74 39.30
C HIS A 401 -3.92 -2.41 39.84
N LYS A 402 -2.90 -2.31 38.98
CA LYS A 402 -1.51 -2.06 39.37
C LYS A 402 -1.08 -0.60 39.20
N CYS A 403 -1.72 0.12 38.29
CA CYS A 403 -1.29 1.44 37.83
C CYS A 403 -2.41 2.46 37.91
N ARG A 404 -2.11 3.62 38.48
CA ARG A 404 -3.01 4.78 38.56
C ARG A 404 -2.94 5.64 37.31
N TYR A 405 -1.78 5.73 36.67
CA TYR A 405 -1.57 6.48 35.43
C TYR A 405 -1.39 5.50 34.28
N VAL A 406 -2.20 5.63 33.24
CA VAL A 406 -2.17 4.72 32.08
C VAL A 406 -2.03 5.54 30.81
N PHE A 407 -0.97 5.28 30.07
CA PHE A 407 -0.61 6.01 28.86
C PHE A 407 -0.57 5.08 27.67
N SER A 408 -1.31 5.37 26.60
CA SER A 408 -1.16 4.65 25.33
C SER A 408 -0.32 5.45 24.33
N ILE A 409 0.43 4.76 23.49
CA ILE A 409 1.21 5.37 22.40
C ILE A 409 0.84 4.65 21.10
N GLU A 410 0.57 5.41 20.05
CA GLU A 410 0.29 4.89 18.71
C GLU A 410 0.85 5.80 17.59
N ASP A 411 1.22 5.17 16.46
CA ASP A 411 1.62 5.85 15.22
C ASP A 411 0.43 5.87 14.24
N ASN A 412 -0.64 6.54 14.67
CA ASN A 412 -1.92 6.70 13.97
C ASN A 412 -2.60 7.99 14.48
N VAL A 413 -3.59 8.49 13.76
CA VAL A 413 -4.45 9.56 14.28
C VAL A 413 -5.19 9.12 15.54
N TYR A 414 -5.46 10.08 16.42
CA TYR A 414 -6.16 9.86 17.68
C TYR A 414 -7.58 9.31 17.46
N GLU A 415 -8.28 9.84 16.45
CA GLU A 415 -9.67 9.50 16.15
C GLU A 415 -9.79 8.06 15.64
N GLY A 416 -10.49 7.22 16.40
CA GLY A 416 -10.69 5.80 16.08
C GLY A 416 -9.46 4.92 16.29
N GLY A 417 -8.36 5.48 16.81
CA GLY A 417 -7.11 4.78 17.08
C GLY A 417 -7.14 3.85 18.30
N ALA A 418 -5.99 3.26 18.62
CA ALA A 418 -5.80 2.37 19.75
C ALA A 418 -6.19 3.03 21.08
N GLY A 419 -5.85 4.31 21.27
CA GLY A 419 -6.18 5.06 22.48
C GLY A 419 -7.68 5.19 22.72
N MET A 420 -8.46 5.43 21.66
CA MET A 420 -9.92 5.49 21.76
C MET A 420 -10.53 4.11 22.08
N ILE A 421 -9.98 3.04 21.50
CA ILE A 421 -10.42 1.67 21.80
C ILE A 421 -10.15 1.32 23.26
N ILE A 422 -8.98 1.68 23.78
CA ILE A 422 -8.63 1.49 25.20
C ILE A 422 -9.57 2.32 26.08
N LEU A 423 -9.81 3.58 25.75
CA LEU A 423 -10.74 4.44 26.49
C LEU A 423 -12.15 3.85 26.54
N GLN A 424 -12.66 3.36 25.40
CA GLN A 424 -13.95 2.67 25.32
C GLN A 424 -13.95 1.41 26.19
N THR A 425 -12.87 0.64 26.16
CA THR A 425 -12.71 -0.59 26.96
C THR A 425 -12.71 -0.31 28.45
N LEU A 426 -11.97 0.71 28.90
CA LEU A 426 -11.96 1.19 30.29
C LEU A 426 -13.36 1.58 30.75
N ASN A 427 -14.11 2.32 29.92
CA ASN A 427 -15.47 2.73 30.22
C ASN A 427 -16.42 1.51 30.32
N CYS A 428 -16.36 0.59 29.36
CA CYS A 428 -17.21 -0.61 29.35
C CYS A 428 -16.95 -1.54 30.56
N MET A 429 -15.70 -1.61 31.04
CA MET A 429 -15.34 -2.40 32.22
C MET A 429 -15.63 -1.68 33.55
N GLY A 430 -16.00 -0.40 33.53
CA GLY A 430 -16.17 0.41 34.75
C GLY A 430 -14.85 0.74 35.46
N GLU A 431 -13.75 0.79 34.72
CA GLU A 431 -12.39 1.03 35.23
C GLU A 431 -11.93 2.48 35.01
N LEU A 432 -12.68 3.27 34.22
CA LEU A 432 -12.28 4.63 33.82
C LEU A 432 -12.03 5.57 35.02
N ASP A 433 -12.83 5.47 36.08
CA ASP A 433 -12.69 6.33 37.27
C ASP A 433 -11.48 5.95 38.15
N LYS A 434 -10.85 4.79 37.92
CA LYS A 434 -9.72 4.30 38.73
C LYS A 434 -8.37 4.75 38.19
N VAL A 435 -8.32 5.18 36.93
CA VAL A 435 -7.07 5.51 36.24
C VAL A 435 -7.12 6.89 35.61
N LYS A 436 -5.99 7.58 35.64
CA LYS A 436 -5.76 8.73 34.77
C LYS A 436 -5.23 8.23 33.44
N PHE A 437 -6.11 8.19 32.45
CA PHE A 437 -5.78 7.73 31.11
C PHE A 437 -5.43 8.90 30.18
N ARG A 438 -4.39 8.71 29.35
CA ARG A 438 -4.09 9.61 28.22
C ARG A 438 -3.49 8.83 27.06
N SER A 439 -3.86 9.19 25.82
CA SER A 439 -3.24 8.66 24.62
C SER A 439 -2.31 9.68 23.97
N PHE A 440 -1.17 9.20 23.50
CA PHE A 440 -0.23 9.88 22.62
C PHE A 440 -0.42 9.34 21.20
N ALA A 441 -1.03 10.15 20.35
CA ALA A 441 -1.37 9.84 18.97
C ALA A 441 -1.21 11.08 18.10
N LEU A 442 -1.29 10.92 16.77
CA LEU A 442 -1.27 12.05 15.85
C LEU A 442 -2.57 12.86 15.94
N PRO A 443 -2.53 14.19 15.75
CA PRO A 443 -3.74 15.01 15.73
C PRO A 443 -4.57 14.76 14.46
N ASP A 444 -5.84 15.17 14.49
CA ASP A 444 -6.73 15.24 13.31
C ASP A 444 -6.26 16.30 12.29
N LYS A 445 -5.15 16.02 11.62
CA LYS A 445 -4.52 16.87 10.59
C LYS A 445 -3.81 16.01 9.56
N PHE A 446 -3.71 16.53 8.34
CA PHE A 446 -2.75 16.01 7.38
C PHE A 446 -1.34 16.36 7.83
N ILE A 447 -0.52 15.33 8.02
CA ILE A 447 0.85 15.43 8.53
C ILE A 447 1.81 15.66 7.37
N GLU A 448 2.56 16.76 7.42
CA GLU A 448 3.45 17.16 6.32
C GLU A 448 4.65 16.22 6.09
N HIS A 449 5.41 16.51 5.04
CA HIS A 449 6.70 15.85 4.80
C HIS A 449 7.75 16.26 5.83
N GLY A 450 8.57 15.30 6.24
CA GLY A 450 9.67 15.50 7.19
C GLY A 450 10.33 14.16 7.51
N THR A 451 11.43 14.17 8.24
CA THR A 451 11.92 12.89 8.80
C THR A 451 10.98 12.41 9.90
N LYS A 452 10.94 11.09 10.13
CA LYS A 452 10.12 10.50 11.20
C LYS A 452 10.37 11.16 12.55
N ASN A 453 11.65 11.40 12.89
CA ASN A 453 12.04 12.01 14.16
C ASN A 453 11.58 13.47 14.29
N GLU A 454 11.69 14.27 13.22
CA GLU A 454 11.21 15.66 13.22
C GLU A 454 9.70 15.72 13.41
N LEU A 455 8.96 14.86 12.69
CA LEU A 455 7.50 14.81 12.79
C LEU A 455 7.07 14.30 14.17
N TYR A 456 7.70 13.23 14.67
CA TYR A 456 7.42 12.72 16.03
C TYR A 456 7.62 13.82 17.08
N LYS A 457 8.72 14.55 17.00
CA LYS A 457 8.99 15.68 17.90
C LYS A 457 7.96 16.80 17.77
N ARG A 458 7.60 17.15 16.53
CA ARG A 458 6.63 18.22 16.25
C ARG A 458 5.25 17.91 16.82
N TYR A 459 4.83 16.64 16.79
CA TYR A 459 3.51 16.21 17.23
C TYR A 459 3.51 15.55 18.62
N GLY A 460 4.61 15.62 19.37
CA GLY A 460 4.68 15.12 20.74
C GLY A 460 4.68 13.60 20.87
N LEU A 461 5.11 12.88 19.83
CA LEU A 461 5.27 11.42 19.81
C LEU A 461 6.72 10.98 20.04
N ASP A 462 7.67 11.90 20.19
CA ASP A 462 9.03 11.54 20.59
C ASP A 462 9.11 11.25 22.11
N SER A 463 10.12 10.47 22.51
CA SER A 463 10.26 10.03 23.90
C SER A 463 10.48 11.17 24.89
N GLY A 464 11.05 12.31 24.46
CA GLY A 464 11.22 13.49 25.29
C GLY A 464 9.87 14.14 25.60
N SER A 465 9.10 14.48 24.56
CA SER A 465 7.78 15.11 24.73
C SER A 465 6.80 14.24 25.51
N ILE A 466 6.78 12.92 25.25
CA ILE A 466 5.92 11.98 25.99
C ILE A 466 6.29 11.95 27.47
N TYR A 467 7.60 11.84 27.77
CA TYR A 467 8.08 11.82 29.15
C TYR A 467 7.73 13.11 29.90
N ASP A 468 7.95 14.27 29.28
CA ASP A 468 7.66 15.58 29.90
C ASP A 468 6.15 15.71 30.22
N GLU A 469 5.28 15.26 29.32
CA GLU A 469 3.83 15.26 29.53
C GLU A 469 3.40 14.30 30.65
N ILE A 470 3.99 13.10 30.71
CA ILE A 470 3.74 12.13 31.78
C ILE A 470 4.14 12.72 33.13
N LYS A 471 5.34 13.30 33.24
CA LYS A 471 5.81 13.95 34.47
C LYS A 471 4.90 15.10 34.89
N GLY A 472 4.51 15.95 33.95
CA GLY A 472 3.59 17.06 34.22
C GLY A 472 2.24 16.60 34.78
N LEU A 473 1.71 15.45 34.35
CA LEU A 473 0.46 14.89 34.87
C LEU A 473 0.60 14.23 36.24
N ILE A 474 1.75 13.61 36.50
CA ILE A 474 2.04 12.97 37.80
C ILE A 474 2.26 14.04 38.87
N ASP A 475 2.96 15.13 38.54
CA ASP A 475 3.31 16.19 39.49
C ASP A 475 2.12 17.12 39.84
N GLN A 476 0.99 17.00 39.13
CA GLN A 476 -0.27 17.73 39.41
C GLN A 476 -1.16 17.05 40.46
N ASP A 477 -0.81 15.83 40.88
CA ASP A 477 -1.51 15.00 41.87
C ASP A 477 -0.73 14.86 43.18
#